data_AF-A0A9D4VQH2-F1
#
_entry.id   AF-A0A9D4VQH2-F1
#
_cell.length_a   1.000
_cell.length_b   1.000
_cell.length_c   1.000
_cell.angle_alpha   90.00
_cell.angle_beta   90.00
_cell.angle_gamma   90.00
#
_symmetry.space_group_name_H-M   'P 1'
#
loop_
_entity.id
_entity.type
_entity.pdbx_description
1 polymer ?
#
loop_
_entity_poly.entity_id
_entity_poly.type
_entity_poly.pdbx_seq_one_letter_code
_entity_poly.pdbx_strand_id
1 'polypeptide(L)'
;MAGERSANLCTCCTSFITSTGLIIIFLWLTLRTQQPKCFIQSLYLPSLNKTITSNHKHSKNNNTIIFNLKVTNTNKDKGVLYDTVRLTFSLFLDANTTRPLANTTLEPFYQGHGRTTEKWSSAEAHGGGVNRTVNGSVFLRVDFATRVNYKIMLFYTKRHRLSGGANVEVNVSTGEKVDPKGIRLGNTPPRVGSEAAPVRNRWIALSTFLVSLCFYLTY
;
A
#
# COMPACT_ATOMS: atom_id res chain seq x y z
N MET A 1 47.33 15.80 44.89
CA MET A 1 46.99 15.18 43.59
C MET A 1 45.82 14.20 43.73
N ALA A 2 44.64 14.66 44.19
CA ALA A 2 43.46 13.79 44.40
C ALA A 2 42.23 14.22 43.55
N GLY A 3 42.26 15.39 42.91
CA GLY A 3 41.14 15.93 42.13
C GLY A 3 40.98 15.38 40.71
N GLU A 4 42.03 14.81 40.11
CA GLU A 4 42.00 14.37 38.70
C GLU A 4 41.39 12.98 38.48
N ARG A 5 41.32 12.11 39.50
CA ARG A 5 40.82 10.72 39.29
C ARG A 5 39.29 10.63 39.24
N SER A 6 38.58 11.53 39.92
CA SER A 6 37.10 11.52 39.99
C SER A 6 36.45 11.97 38.67
N ALA A 7 37.00 13.01 38.03
CA ALA A 7 36.48 13.54 36.76
C ALA A 7 36.58 12.54 35.59
N ASN A 8 37.63 11.71 35.59
CA ASN A 8 37.90 10.75 34.52
C ASN A 8 37.01 9.50 34.59
N LEU A 9 36.58 9.06 35.78
CA LEU A 9 35.66 7.92 35.93
C LEU A 9 34.24 8.27 35.50
N CYS A 10 33.77 9.47 35.87
CA CYS A 10 32.42 9.94 35.57
C CYS A 10 32.22 10.16 34.05
N THR A 11 33.23 10.71 33.37
CA THR A 11 33.21 10.95 31.92
C THR A 11 33.23 9.64 31.10
N CYS A 12 33.88 8.60 31.62
CA CYS A 12 33.92 7.28 30.98
C CYS A 12 32.54 6.57 31.04
N CYS A 13 31.89 6.58 32.19
CA CYS A 13 30.58 5.96 32.38
C CYS A 13 29.48 6.64 31.54
N THR A 14 29.46 7.97 31.46
CA THR A 14 28.50 8.71 30.62
C THR A 14 28.73 8.44 29.14
N SER A 15 29.98 8.34 28.70
CA SER A 15 30.34 8.00 27.31
C SER A 15 29.89 6.58 26.92
N PHE A 16 29.98 5.63 27.84
CA PHE A 16 29.51 4.26 27.60
C PHE A 16 27.98 4.20 27.49
N ILE A 17 27.25 4.80 28.44
CA ILE A 17 25.79 4.81 28.45
C ILE A 17 25.24 5.49 27.18
N THR A 18 25.81 6.64 26.81
CA THR A 18 25.41 7.36 25.60
C THR A 18 25.68 6.55 24.33
N SER A 19 26.84 5.90 24.23
CA SER A 19 27.19 5.05 23.08
C SER A 19 26.26 3.83 22.97
N THR A 20 26.04 3.10 24.06
CA THR A 20 25.13 1.95 24.07
C THR A 20 23.70 2.36 23.74
N GLY A 21 23.22 3.48 24.31
CA GLY A 21 21.90 4.03 24.01
C GLY A 21 21.73 4.37 22.52
N LEU A 22 22.73 5.04 21.93
CA LEU A 22 22.73 5.33 20.49
C LEU A 22 22.69 4.05 19.65
N ILE A 23 23.50 3.04 19.99
CA ILE A 23 23.51 1.76 19.28
C ILE A 23 22.13 1.09 19.33
N ILE A 24 21.49 1.05 20.50
CA ILE A 24 20.14 0.49 20.65
C ILE A 24 19.13 1.26 19.80
N ILE A 25 19.20 2.59 19.78
CA ILE A 25 18.33 3.44 18.96
C ILE A 25 18.55 3.18 17.47
N PHE A 26 19.79 3.12 17.00
CA PHE A 26 20.11 2.80 15.61
C PHE A 26 19.65 1.40 15.23
N LEU A 27 19.85 0.41 16.11
CA LEU A 27 19.39 -0.96 15.90
C LEU A 27 17.86 -1.03 15.85
N TRP A 28 17.16 -0.29 16.71
CA TRP A 28 15.71 -0.16 16.66
C TRP A 28 15.23 0.49 15.37
N LEU A 29 15.85 1.59 14.94
CA LEU A 29 15.47 2.31 13.72
C LEU A 29 15.68 1.45 12.47
N THR A 30 16.77 0.69 12.44
CA THR A 30 17.09 -0.22 11.33
C THR A 30 16.19 -1.45 11.34
N LEU A 31 15.76 -1.98 12.49
CA LEU A 31 14.83 -3.11 12.51
C LEU A 31 13.39 -2.73 12.15
N ARG A 32 13.01 -1.46 12.32
CA ARG A 32 11.66 -0.98 11.99
C ARG A 32 11.33 -1.23 10.52
N THR A 33 10.34 -2.08 10.27
CA THR A 33 9.83 -2.35 8.94
C THR A 33 8.73 -1.35 8.57
N GLN A 34 8.79 -0.84 7.35
CA GLN A 34 7.73 -0.05 6.75
C GLN A 34 6.91 -0.93 5.80
N GLN A 35 5.59 -0.78 5.83
CA GLN A 35 4.72 -1.48 4.90
C GLN A 35 4.94 -0.97 3.47
N PRO A 36 5.05 -1.86 2.48
CA PRO A 36 5.08 -1.48 1.08
C PRO A 36 3.84 -0.67 0.69
N LYS A 37 4.00 0.20 -0.31
CA LYS A 37 2.90 1.00 -0.85
C LYS A 37 2.45 0.40 -2.18
N CYS A 38 1.17 0.09 -2.29
CA CYS A 38 0.55 -0.43 -3.51
C CYS A 38 -0.25 0.68 -4.22
N PHE A 39 -0.16 0.73 -5.55
CA PHE A 39 -0.84 1.72 -6.38
C PHE A 39 -1.41 1.06 -7.64
N ILE A 40 -2.56 1.55 -8.08
CA ILE A 40 -3.09 1.29 -9.42
C ILE A 40 -2.60 2.40 -10.34
N GLN A 41 -1.62 2.07 -11.18
CA GLN A 41 -0.96 3.02 -12.08
C GLN A 41 -1.81 3.27 -13.32
N SER A 42 -2.31 2.20 -13.94
CA SER A 42 -3.26 2.25 -15.06
C SER A 42 -4.35 1.21 -14.83
N LEU A 43 -5.54 1.50 -15.35
CA LEU A 43 -6.68 0.61 -15.36
C LEU A 43 -7.49 0.91 -16.63
N TYR A 44 -7.81 -0.14 -17.37
CA TYR A 44 -8.45 -0.06 -18.67
C TYR A 44 -9.51 -1.15 -18.83
N LEU A 45 -10.71 -0.77 -19.24
CA LEU A 45 -11.85 -1.61 -19.52
C LEU A 45 -12.16 -1.54 -21.02
N PRO A 46 -11.67 -2.49 -21.84
CA PRO A 46 -11.97 -2.53 -23.27
C PRO A 46 -13.47 -2.56 -23.57
N SER A 47 -14.28 -3.16 -22.69
CA SER A 47 -15.74 -3.25 -22.84
C SER A 47 -16.45 -1.88 -22.86
N LEU A 48 -15.82 -0.83 -22.31
CA LEU A 48 -16.35 0.53 -22.35
C LEU A 48 -15.86 1.32 -23.56
N ASN A 49 -14.80 0.89 -24.24
CA ASN A 49 -14.23 1.68 -25.32
C ASN A 49 -15.15 1.70 -26.57
N LYS A 50 -15.76 2.86 -26.83
CA LYS A 50 -16.73 3.06 -27.91
C LYS A 50 -16.10 2.97 -29.31
N THR A 51 -14.83 3.36 -29.44
CA THR A 51 -14.12 3.35 -30.74
C THR A 51 -13.84 1.94 -31.24
N ILE A 52 -13.63 0.99 -30.32
CA ILE A 52 -13.38 -0.42 -30.64
C ILE A 52 -14.69 -1.16 -30.87
N THR A 53 -15.72 -0.86 -30.08
CA THR A 53 -17.03 -1.52 -30.15
C THR A 53 -17.84 -1.14 -31.38
N SER A 54 -17.68 0.06 -31.94
CA SER A 54 -18.38 0.49 -33.16
C SER A 54 -17.87 -0.17 -34.45
N ASN A 55 -16.58 -0.54 -34.49
CA ASN A 55 -15.93 -1.09 -35.69
C ASN A 55 -16.05 -2.62 -35.80
N HIS A 56 -16.28 -3.31 -34.68
CA HIS A 56 -16.49 -4.76 -34.65
C HIS A 56 -17.94 -5.07 -34.25
N LYS A 57 -18.83 -5.22 -35.24
CA LYS A 57 -20.19 -5.81 -35.09
C LYS A 57 -20.18 -7.22 -34.47
N HIS A 58 -18.99 -7.80 -34.28
CA HIS A 58 -18.73 -9.13 -33.71
C HIS A 58 -17.87 -9.14 -32.44
N SER A 59 -17.58 -7.98 -31.81
CA SER A 59 -16.82 -7.95 -30.55
C SER A 59 -17.71 -8.43 -29.39
N LYS A 60 -17.84 -9.75 -29.29
CA LYS A 60 -18.41 -10.45 -28.14
C LYS A 60 -17.70 -9.90 -26.90
N ASN A 61 -18.41 -9.11 -26.09
CA ASN A 61 -18.24 -8.93 -24.65
C ASN A 61 -16.83 -9.26 -24.11
N ASN A 62 -15.81 -8.51 -24.53
CA ASN A 62 -14.48 -8.61 -23.91
C ASN A 62 -14.55 -7.96 -22.53
N ASN A 63 -15.14 -8.68 -21.58
CA ASN A 63 -15.36 -8.24 -20.22
C ASN A 63 -14.07 -8.47 -19.43
N THR A 64 -12.96 -7.90 -19.89
CA THR A 64 -11.66 -7.98 -19.22
C THR A 64 -11.33 -6.63 -18.61
N ILE A 65 -10.65 -6.65 -17.46
CA ILE A 65 -10.10 -5.47 -16.81
C ILE A 65 -8.58 -5.60 -16.92
N ILE A 66 -7.95 -4.71 -17.65
CA ILE A 66 -6.49 -4.65 -17.80
C ILE A 66 -5.96 -3.61 -16.83
N PHE A 67 -4.93 -3.95 -16.05
CA PHE A 67 -4.39 -3.04 -15.05
C PHE A 67 -2.88 -3.18 -14.87
N ASN A 68 -2.26 -2.10 -14.40
CA ASN A 68 -0.87 -2.08 -13.93
C ASN A 68 -0.85 -1.80 -12.43
N LEU A 69 -0.45 -2.82 -11.65
CA LEU A 69 -0.21 -2.70 -10.23
C LEU A 69 1.25 -2.30 -9.99
N LYS A 70 1.44 -1.14 -9.37
CA LYS A 70 2.75 -0.64 -8.94
C LYS A 70 2.91 -0.86 -7.44
N VAL A 71 3.93 -1.59 -7.04
CA VAL A 71 4.26 -1.86 -5.64
C VAL A 71 5.62 -1.27 -5.32
N THR A 72 5.72 -0.43 -4.29
CA THR A 72 6.95 0.25 -3.88
C THR A 72 7.36 -0.20 -2.49
N ASN A 73 8.53 -0.81 -2.38
CA ASN A 73 9.19 -1.08 -1.11
C ASN A 73 9.97 0.16 -0.65
N THR A 74 9.56 0.78 0.45
CA THR A 74 10.24 1.96 1.01
C THR A 74 11.40 1.61 1.94
N ASN A 75 11.54 0.33 2.32
CA ASN A 75 12.65 -0.12 3.16
C ASN A 75 13.95 -0.17 2.34
N LYS A 76 14.94 0.64 2.71
CA LYS A 76 16.23 0.71 2.00
C LYS A 76 17.14 -0.48 2.29
N ASP A 77 16.87 -1.20 3.37
CA ASP A 77 17.70 -2.24 3.95
C ASP A 77 17.03 -3.62 3.94
N LYS A 78 15.74 -3.70 3.57
CA LYS A 78 14.98 -4.97 3.60
C LYS A 78 14.32 -5.27 2.27
N GLY A 79 14.47 -6.51 1.81
CA GLY A 79 13.70 -7.04 0.71
C GLY A 79 12.30 -7.42 1.16
N VAL A 80 11.37 -7.58 0.22
CA VAL A 80 10.00 -8.01 0.51
C VAL A 80 9.65 -9.18 -0.39
N LEU A 81 9.35 -10.32 0.22
CA LEU A 81 8.74 -11.45 -0.46
C LEU A 81 7.23 -11.36 -0.29
N TYR A 82 6.52 -11.22 -1.39
CA TYR A 82 5.05 -11.23 -1.42
C TYR A 82 4.58 -12.66 -1.68
N ASP A 83 3.66 -13.14 -0.85
CA ASP A 83 2.80 -14.28 -1.20
C ASP A 83 1.82 -13.86 -2.31
N THR A 84 1.00 -14.79 -2.78
CA THR A 84 -0.04 -14.53 -3.80
C THR A 84 -0.85 -13.27 -3.48
N VAL A 85 -0.85 -12.32 -4.41
CA VAL A 85 -1.59 -11.06 -4.25
C VAL A 85 -2.98 -11.26 -4.83
N ARG A 86 -4.00 -11.23 -3.97
CA ARG A 86 -5.41 -11.30 -4.39
C ARG A 86 -5.89 -9.90 -4.68
N LEU A 87 -6.47 -9.70 -5.86
CA LEU A 87 -7.09 -8.46 -6.29
C LEU A 87 -8.59 -8.71 -6.51
N THR A 88 -9.40 -7.75 -6.07
CA THR A 88 -10.85 -7.78 -6.25
C THR A 88 -11.30 -6.44 -6.78
N PHE A 89 -12.00 -6.47 -7.91
CA PHE A 89 -12.60 -5.32 -8.55
C PHE A 89 -14.09 -5.40 -8.28
N SER A 90 -14.66 -4.34 -7.72
CA SER A 90 -16.09 -4.25 -7.43
C SER A 90 -16.68 -3.01 -8.07
N LEU A 91 -17.83 -3.14 -8.70
CA LEU A 91 -18.58 -2.02 -9.26
C LEU A 91 -19.40 -1.34 -8.17
N PHE A 92 -19.38 -0.01 -8.11
CA PHE A 92 -20.29 0.71 -7.23
C PHE A 92 -21.72 0.61 -7.74
N LEU A 93 -22.60 0.07 -6.89
CA LEU A 93 -24.03 0.05 -7.12
C LEU A 93 -24.64 1.34 -6.64
N ASP A 94 -24.31 1.85 -5.46
CA ASP A 94 -24.70 3.18 -4.97
C ASP A 94 -23.51 3.87 -4.30
N ALA A 95 -23.72 4.95 -3.55
CA ALA A 95 -22.66 5.70 -2.90
C ALA A 95 -21.76 4.83 -1.98
N ASN A 96 -22.33 3.80 -1.35
CA ASN A 96 -21.64 2.97 -0.34
C ASN A 96 -21.67 1.47 -0.65
N THR A 97 -22.49 1.03 -1.60
CA THR A 97 -22.69 -0.39 -1.92
C THR A 97 -21.90 -0.75 -3.16
N THR A 98 -21.23 -1.91 -3.12
CA THR A 98 -20.44 -2.43 -4.23
C THR A 98 -20.82 -3.87 -4.53
N ARG A 99 -20.79 -4.24 -5.80
CA ARG A 99 -20.96 -5.63 -6.27
C ARG A 99 -19.65 -6.15 -6.84
N PRO A 100 -19.22 -7.39 -6.52
CA PRO A 100 -18.05 -7.99 -7.16
C PRO A 100 -18.20 -7.99 -8.67
N LEU A 101 -17.16 -7.53 -9.36
CA LEU A 101 -17.08 -7.49 -10.82
C LEU A 101 -16.03 -8.46 -11.33
N ALA A 102 -14.83 -8.48 -10.74
CA ALA A 102 -13.76 -9.38 -11.15
C ALA A 102 -12.87 -9.74 -9.97
N ASN A 103 -12.22 -10.89 -10.04
CA ASN A 103 -11.15 -11.26 -9.14
C ASN A 103 -9.98 -11.82 -9.95
N THR A 104 -8.77 -11.63 -9.44
CA THR A 104 -7.57 -12.20 -10.03
C THR A 104 -6.49 -12.33 -8.98
N THR A 105 -5.47 -13.11 -9.29
CA THR A 105 -4.32 -13.30 -8.42
C THR A 105 -3.03 -13.06 -9.18
N LEU A 106 -2.11 -12.32 -8.57
CA LEU A 106 -0.74 -12.24 -9.04
C LEU A 106 0.10 -13.28 -8.30
N GLU A 107 0.97 -13.94 -9.05
CA GLU A 107 1.93 -14.91 -8.51
C GLU A 107 2.82 -14.26 -7.44
N PRO A 108 3.29 -15.03 -6.44
CA PRO A 108 4.28 -14.58 -5.48
C PRO A 108 5.51 -14.00 -6.18
N PHE A 109 6.06 -12.93 -5.63
CA PHE A 109 7.27 -12.33 -6.18
C PHE A 109 8.14 -11.70 -5.10
N TYR A 110 9.44 -11.65 -5.36
CA TYR A 110 10.41 -10.96 -4.52
C TYR A 110 10.69 -9.56 -5.04
N GLN A 111 10.78 -8.61 -4.13
CA GLN A 111 11.16 -7.23 -4.40
C GLN A 111 12.39 -6.84 -3.58
N GLY A 112 13.40 -6.31 -4.25
CA GLY A 112 14.63 -5.84 -3.61
C GLY A 112 14.44 -4.61 -2.72
N HIS A 113 15.50 -4.27 -1.99
CA HIS A 113 15.55 -3.14 -1.06
C HIS A 113 15.37 -1.80 -1.80
N GLY A 114 14.44 -0.96 -1.33
CA GLY A 114 14.16 0.35 -1.92
C GLY A 114 13.65 0.31 -3.37
N ARG A 115 13.26 -0.87 -3.87
CA ARG A 115 12.86 -1.06 -5.26
C ARG A 115 11.35 -0.88 -5.45
N THR A 116 11.00 -0.55 -6.68
CA THR A 116 9.62 -0.52 -7.16
C THR A 116 9.45 -1.59 -8.23
N THR A 117 8.28 -2.22 -8.26
CA THR A 117 7.93 -3.28 -9.19
C THR A 117 6.58 -2.95 -9.78
N GLU A 118 6.47 -3.06 -11.10
CA GLU A 118 5.22 -2.91 -11.84
C GLU A 118 4.80 -4.29 -12.37
N LYS A 119 3.50 -4.58 -12.27
CA LYS A 119 2.91 -5.84 -12.67
C LYS A 119 1.68 -5.56 -13.52
N TRP A 120 1.81 -5.84 -14.80
CA TRP A 120 0.69 -5.84 -15.74
C TRP A 120 -0.05 -7.16 -15.66
N SER A 121 -1.37 -7.10 -15.59
CA SER A 121 -2.22 -8.27 -15.56
C SER A 121 -3.63 -7.91 -16.02
N SER A 122 -4.47 -8.94 -16.15
CA SER A 122 -5.87 -8.81 -16.48
C SER A 122 -6.73 -9.62 -15.51
N ALA A 123 -7.98 -9.21 -15.38
CA ALA A 123 -9.01 -9.94 -14.66
C ALA A 123 -10.23 -10.09 -15.55
N GLU A 124 -10.81 -11.28 -15.60
CA GLU A 124 -12.09 -11.48 -16.26
C GLU A 124 -13.21 -10.99 -15.34
N ALA A 125 -14.05 -10.12 -15.89
CA ALA A 125 -15.21 -9.61 -15.21
C ALA A 125 -16.38 -10.59 -15.36
N HIS A 126 -16.99 -10.91 -14.23
CA HIS A 126 -18.14 -11.78 -14.07
C HIS A 126 -19.33 -10.94 -13.57
N GLY A 127 -20.54 -11.19 -14.09
CA GLY A 127 -21.77 -10.56 -13.58
C GLY A 127 -22.31 -9.37 -14.38
N GLY A 128 -22.77 -9.59 -15.60
CA GLY A 128 -23.65 -8.65 -16.33
C GLY A 128 -23.01 -7.34 -16.82
N GLY A 129 -21.69 -7.18 -16.65
CA GLY A 129 -20.95 -6.02 -17.14
C GLY A 129 -21.14 -4.76 -16.29
N VAL A 130 -20.76 -3.62 -16.87
CA VAL A 130 -20.86 -2.29 -16.26
C VAL A 130 -22.17 -1.65 -16.70
N ASN A 131 -23.14 -1.59 -15.80
CA ASN A 131 -24.50 -1.12 -16.09
C ASN A 131 -24.85 0.22 -15.43
N ARG A 132 -23.95 0.80 -14.62
CA ARG A 132 -24.15 2.07 -13.94
C ARG A 132 -23.04 3.05 -14.29
N THR A 133 -23.44 4.22 -14.77
CA THR A 133 -22.57 5.33 -15.12
C THR A 133 -23.05 6.59 -14.41
N VAL A 134 -22.13 7.43 -13.98
CA VAL A 134 -22.40 8.72 -13.34
C VAL A 134 -21.57 9.75 -14.08
N ASN A 135 -22.22 10.73 -14.71
CA ASN A 135 -21.57 11.79 -15.49
C ASN A 135 -20.58 11.30 -16.56
N GLY A 136 -20.87 10.15 -17.20
CA GLY A 136 -19.97 9.57 -18.21
C GLY A 136 -18.77 8.81 -17.64
N SER A 137 -18.73 8.60 -16.32
CA SER A 137 -17.71 7.82 -15.63
C SER A 137 -18.32 6.62 -14.90
N VAL A 138 -17.48 5.63 -14.63
CA VAL A 138 -17.77 4.43 -13.84
C VAL A 138 -16.82 4.41 -12.67
N PHE A 139 -17.34 4.13 -11.48
CA PHE A 139 -16.53 3.99 -10.28
C PHE A 139 -16.33 2.51 -9.96
N LEU A 140 -15.07 2.10 -9.85
CA LEU A 140 -14.66 0.77 -9.45
C LEU A 140 -13.93 0.86 -8.12
N ARG A 141 -14.28 -0.01 -7.17
CA ARG A 141 -13.44 -0.26 -6.01
C ARG A 141 -12.44 -1.36 -6.33
N VAL A 142 -11.18 -1.09 -6.08
CA VAL A 142 -10.10 -2.06 -6.22
C VAL A 142 -9.56 -2.34 -4.82
N ASP A 143 -9.73 -3.58 -4.38
CA ASP A 143 -9.18 -4.07 -3.11
C ASP A 143 -8.06 -5.07 -3.39
N PHE A 144 -7.04 -5.08 -2.54
CA PHE A 144 -5.96 -6.06 -2.56
C PHE A 144 -5.75 -6.69 -1.18
N ALA A 145 -5.32 -7.94 -1.18
CA ALA A 145 -4.90 -8.65 0.01
C ALA A 145 -3.74 -9.60 -0.30
N THR A 146 -2.70 -9.54 0.52
CA THR A 146 -1.53 -10.41 0.42
C THR A 146 -0.89 -10.62 1.81
N ARG A 147 0.10 -11.49 1.86
CA ARG A 147 1.00 -11.64 3.01
C ARG A 147 2.42 -11.36 2.55
N VAL A 148 3.22 -10.79 3.43
CA VAL A 148 4.60 -10.40 3.13
C VAL A 148 5.56 -10.91 4.20
N ASN A 149 6.74 -11.31 3.75
CA ASN A 149 7.90 -11.56 4.59
C ASN A 149 8.97 -10.53 4.23
N TYR A 150 9.51 -9.83 5.23
CA TYR A 150 10.67 -8.96 5.03
C TYR A 150 11.95 -9.77 5.14
N LYS A 151 12.83 -9.68 4.14
CA LYS A 151 14.18 -10.25 4.16
C LYS A 151 15.14 -9.24 4.77
N ILE A 152 15.78 -9.62 5.87
CA ILE A 152 16.81 -8.83 6.56
C ILE A 152 18.10 -9.64 6.51
N MET A 153 19.10 -9.17 5.77
CA MET A 153 20.36 -9.88 5.51
C MET A 153 20.13 -11.33 5.03
N LEU A 154 20.27 -12.31 5.92
CA LEU A 154 20.16 -13.75 5.65
C LEU A 154 18.85 -14.39 6.12
N PHE A 155 17.99 -13.67 6.82
CA PHE A 155 16.78 -14.23 7.45
C PHE A 155 15.50 -13.54 7.00
N TYR A 156 14.39 -14.26 7.06
CA TYR A 156 13.06 -13.70 6.84
C TYR A 156 12.35 -13.44 8.17
N THR A 157 11.67 -12.31 8.25
CA THR A 157 10.74 -11.99 9.34
C THR A 157 9.48 -12.86 9.26
N LYS A 158 8.68 -12.83 10.32
CA LYS A 158 7.35 -13.45 10.35
C LYS A 158 6.46 -12.90 9.22
N ARG A 159 5.46 -13.68 8.82
CA ARG A 159 4.48 -13.26 7.81
C ARG A 159 3.59 -12.14 8.36
N HIS A 160 3.51 -11.05 7.63
CA HIS A 160 2.62 -9.92 7.93
C HIS A 160 1.51 -9.84 6.90
N ARG A 161 0.27 -9.56 7.32
CA ARG A 161 -0.84 -9.31 6.41
C ARG A 161 -0.77 -7.89 5.88
N LEU A 162 -1.00 -7.74 4.58
CA LEU A 162 -1.08 -6.45 3.90
C LEU A 162 -2.36 -6.43 3.07
N SER A 163 -3.20 -5.43 3.28
CA SER A 163 -4.45 -5.25 2.55
C SER A 163 -4.79 -3.78 2.45
N GLY A 164 -5.60 -3.43 1.47
CA GLY A 164 -6.13 -2.09 1.30
C GLY A 164 -6.98 -2.01 0.04
N GLY A 165 -7.56 -0.84 -0.19
CA GLY A 165 -8.32 -0.56 -1.39
C GLY A 165 -8.41 0.92 -1.69
N ALA A 166 -8.92 1.22 -2.87
CA ALA A 166 -9.23 2.56 -3.32
C ALA A 166 -10.34 2.55 -4.37
N ASN A 167 -10.96 3.71 -4.55
CA ASN A 167 -11.99 3.93 -5.55
C ASN A 167 -11.30 4.54 -6.78
N VAL A 168 -11.57 3.97 -7.95
CA VAL A 168 -10.95 4.29 -9.23
C VAL A 168 -12.06 4.72 -10.18
N GLU A 169 -11.93 5.92 -10.71
CA GLU A 169 -12.83 6.45 -11.73
C GLU A 169 -12.33 6.08 -13.12
N VAL A 170 -13.23 5.57 -13.96
CA VAL A 170 -12.99 5.10 -15.32
C VAL A 170 -13.93 5.81 -16.29
N ASN A 171 -13.40 6.36 -17.36
CA ASN A 171 -14.21 7.04 -18.37
C ASN A 171 -14.97 6.02 -19.23
N VAL A 172 -16.26 6.27 -19.48
CA VAL A 172 -17.12 5.35 -20.26
C VAL A 172 -16.86 5.42 -21.76
N SER A 173 -16.28 6.49 -22.29
CA SER A 173 -16.02 6.62 -23.72
C SER A 173 -14.67 6.01 -24.13
N THR A 174 -13.63 6.21 -23.31
CA THR A 174 -12.30 5.63 -23.55
C THR A 174 -12.11 4.27 -22.90
N GLY A 175 -12.79 4.00 -21.77
CA GLY A 175 -12.55 2.83 -20.93
C GLY A 175 -11.33 2.95 -20.01
N GLU A 176 -10.65 4.10 -20.00
CA GLU A 176 -9.43 4.31 -19.24
C GLU A 176 -9.69 5.00 -17.89
N LYS A 177 -8.82 4.73 -16.92
CA LYS A 177 -8.76 5.47 -15.66
C LYS A 177 -8.59 6.97 -15.94
N VAL A 178 -9.41 7.79 -15.27
CA VAL A 178 -9.42 9.25 -15.44
C VAL A 178 -8.20 9.94 -14.83
N ASP A 179 -7.79 9.55 -13.61
CA ASP A 179 -6.65 10.18 -12.92
C ASP A 179 -5.31 9.74 -13.56
N PRO A 180 -4.48 10.68 -14.09
CA PRO A 180 -3.18 10.34 -14.66
C PRO A 180 -2.18 9.83 -13.60
N LYS A 181 -2.36 10.15 -12.31
CA LYS A 181 -1.49 9.71 -11.22
C LYS A 181 -1.89 8.33 -10.71
N GLY A 182 -0.93 7.58 -10.18
CA GLY A 182 -1.19 6.29 -9.54
C GLY A 182 -2.05 6.44 -8.28
N ILE A 183 -3.15 5.70 -8.19
CA ILE A 183 -4.05 5.74 -7.03
C ILE A 183 -3.55 4.78 -5.97
N ARG A 184 -3.25 5.27 -4.76
CA ARG A 184 -2.74 4.45 -3.66
C ARG A 184 -3.84 3.56 -3.09
N LEU A 185 -3.61 2.25 -3.07
CA LEU A 185 -4.46 1.29 -2.37
C LEU A 185 -4.13 1.33 -0.87
N GLY A 186 -5.07 1.80 -0.05
CA GLY A 186 -4.85 2.04 1.38
C GLY A 186 -6.08 1.72 2.21
N ASN A 187 -6.27 2.40 3.34
CA ASN A 187 -7.42 2.17 4.21
C ASN A 187 -8.64 2.99 3.79
N THR A 188 -8.85 3.16 2.49
CA THR A 188 -9.93 4.00 1.95
C THR A 188 -11.25 3.21 1.97
N PRO A 189 -12.33 3.72 2.59
CA PRO A 189 -13.62 3.05 2.57
C PRO A 189 -14.27 3.08 1.17
N PRO A 190 -15.18 2.14 0.86
CA PRO A 190 -15.99 2.18 -0.36
C PRO A 190 -16.94 3.37 -0.31
N ARG A 191 -16.60 4.49 -0.94
CA ARG A 191 -17.45 5.68 -1.03
C ARG A 191 -17.26 6.38 -2.37
N VAL A 192 -18.36 6.67 -3.06
CA VAL A 192 -18.35 7.51 -4.27
C VAL A 192 -18.44 8.98 -3.84
N GLY A 193 -17.37 9.75 -4.05
CA GLY A 193 -17.31 11.19 -3.71
C GLY A 193 -16.02 11.63 -3.00
N SER A 194 -15.69 12.92 -3.14
CA SER A 194 -14.45 13.56 -2.68
C SER A 194 -14.46 13.95 -1.19
N GLU A 195 -15.06 13.15 -0.32
CA GLU A 195 -14.90 13.36 1.11
C GLU A 195 -13.64 12.64 1.59
N ALA A 196 -12.63 13.45 1.93
CA ALA A 196 -11.40 12.97 2.55
C ALA A 196 -11.76 12.13 3.79
N ALA A 197 -11.32 10.87 3.81
CA ALA A 197 -11.36 10.09 5.04
C ALA A 197 -10.64 10.88 6.14
N PRO A 198 -11.23 11.09 7.32
CA PRO A 198 -10.52 11.75 8.41
C PRO A 198 -9.29 10.91 8.74
N VAL A 199 -8.11 11.46 8.44
CA VAL A 199 -6.82 10.84 8.76
C VAL A 199 -6.69 10.93 10.28
N ARG A 200 -7.16 9.90 10.98
CA ARG A 200 -7.01 9.79 12.43
C ARG A 200 -5.56 9.45 12.75
N ASN A 201 -4.71 10.48 12.74
CA ASN A 201 -3.31 10.41 13.11
C ASN A 201 -3.19 10.23 14.63
N ARG A 202 -3.40 8.99 15.12
CA ARG A 202 -3.50 8.70 16.55
C ARG A 202 -2.26 8.04 17.18
N TRP A 203 -1.12 8.03 16.49
CA TRP A 203 0.05 7.24 16.92
C TRP A 203 1.37 7.99 17.08
N ILE A 204 1.41 9.32 16.93
CA ILE A 204 2.66 10.09 17.11
C ILE A 204 2.73 10.75 18.52
N ALA A 205 1.62 10.88 19.23
CA ALA A 205 1.62 11.53 20.56
C ALA A 205 1.93 10.60 21.74
N LEU A 206 1.75 9.27 21.60
CA LEU A 206 1.98 8.33 22.70
C LEU A 206 3.46 7.93 22.86
N SER A 207 4.28 8.04 21.81
CA SER A 207 5.72 7.71 21.93
C SER A 207 6.51 8.82 22.63
N THR A 208 6.11 10.08 22.50
CA THR A 208 6.77 11.19 23.22
C THR A 208 6.39 11.22 24.70
N PHE A 209 5.16 10.80 25.04
CA PHE A 209 4.71 10.76 26.43
C PHE A 209 5.38 9.63 27.25
N LEU A 210 5.57 8.45 26.66
CA LEU A 210 6.25 7.33 27.34
C LEU A 210 7.75 7.58 27.54
N VAL A 211 8.41 8.24 26.58
CA VAL A 211 9.82 8.61 26.74
C VAL A 211 9.98 9.68 27.83
N SER A 212 9.05 10.63 27.97
CA SER A 212 9.11 11.64 29.03
C SER A 212 8.81 11.07 30.43
N LEU A 213 7.94 10.06 30.56
CA LEU A 213 7.63 9.44 31.86
C LEU A 213 8.83 8.64 32.42
N CYS A 214 9.62 8.00 31.55
CA CYS A 214 10.83 7.30 31.96
C CYS A 214 11.94 8.24 32.47
N PHE A 215 11.96 9.51 32.04
CA PHE A 215 12.91 10.51 32.53
C PHE A 215 12.49 11.15 33.86
N TYR A 216 11.21 11.13 34.22
CA TYR A 216 10.71 11.71 35.49
C TYR A 216 10.71 10.73 36.67
N LEU A 217 10.83 9.42 36.43
CA LEU A 217 10.85 8.39 37.48
C LEU A 217 12.26 7.98 37.94
N THR A 218 13.29 8.72 37.51
CA THR A 218 14.69 8.50 37.90
C THR A 218 15.33 9.69 38.63
N TYR A 219 14.51 10.59 39.20
CA TYR A 219 14.93 11.59 40.18
C TYR A 219 14.13 11.46 41.47
#